data_AF-A0A0G1D6Q4-F1
#
_entry.id   AF-A0A0G1D6Q4-F1
#
_cell.length_a   1.000
_cell.length_b   1.000
_cell.length_c   1.000
_cell.angle_alpha   90.00
_cell.angle_beta   90.00
_cell.angle_gamma   90.00
#
_symmetry.space_group_name_H-M   'P 1'
#
loop_
_entity.id
_entity.type
_entity.pdbx_description
1 polymer ?
#
loop_
_entity_poly.entity_id
_entity_poly.type
_entity_poly.pdbx_seq_one_letter_code
_entity_poly.pdbx_strand_id
1 'polypeptide(L)' 'RGPFVVEGVIYGIVSSLGTLLLLFPILFLISPKITNFLPDIDLLYFYQVNFWEFLFLLLGVGILLGSLSSIIAVRRYLKS' A
#
# COMPACT_ATOMS: atom_id res chain seq x y z
N ARG A 1 -14.35 17.34 -12.30
CA ARG A 1 -14.12 15.88 -12.10
C ARG A 1 -12.64 15.51 -12.15
N GLY A 2 -11.83 16.07 -13.06
CA GLY A 2 -10.36 15.88 -13.09
C GLY A 2 -9.60 16.21 -11.78
N PRO A 3 -9.88 17.33 -11.09
CA PRO A 3 -9.14 17.71 -9.87
C PRO A 3 -9.27 16.68 -8.74
N PHE A 4 -10.47 16.11 -8.56
CA PHE A 4 -10.74 15.12 -7.52
C PHE A 4 -10.04 13.78 -7.77
N VAL A 5 -9.91 13.36 -9.03
CA VAL A 5 -9.17 12.14 -9.37
C VAL A 5 -7.69 12.32 -9.04
N VAL A 6 -7.11 13.49 -9.33
CA VAL A 6 -5.71 13.81 -8.99
C VAL A 6 -5.48 13.76 -7.47
N GLU A 7 -6.40 14.32 -6.70
CA GLU A 7 -6.36 14.24 -5.23
C GLU A 7 -6.39 12.78 -4.74
N GLY A 8 -7.28 11.95 -5.29
CA GLY A 8 -7.34 10.53 -4.99
C GLY A 8 -6.06 9.76 -5.34
N VAL A 9 -5.45 10.05 -6.49
CA VAL A 9 -4.17 9.48 -6.92
C VAL A 9 -3.05 9.85 -5.94
N ILE A 10 -2.96 11.11 -5.53
CA ILE A 10 -1.93 11.59 -4.59
C ILE A 10 -2.08 10.87 -3.24
N TYR A 11 -3.29 10.78 -2.69
CA TYR A 11 -3.54 10.03 -1.46
C TYR A 11 -3.17 8.54 -1.60
N GLY A 12 -3.46 7.95 -2.76
CA GLY A 12 -3.06 6.58 -3.08
C GLY A 12 -1.55 6.39 -3.07
N ILE A 13 -0.79 7.29 -3.69
CA ILE A 13 0.68 7.23 -3.71
C ILE A 13 1.24 7.39 -2.30
N VAL A 14 0.81 8.40 -1.54
CA VAL A 14 1.33 8.67 -0.20
C VAL A 14 1.05 7.50 0.75
N SER A 15 -0.16 6.95 0.73
CA SER A 15 -0.50 5.78 1.55
C SER A 15 0.28 4.53 1.18
N SER A 16 0.54 4.30 -0.10
CA SER A 16 1.36 3.18 -0.59
C SER A 16 2.80 3.28 -0.12
N LEU A 17 3.42 4.45 -0.26
CA LEU A 17 4.78 4.70 0.22
C LEU A 17 4.88 4.58 1.74
N GLY A 18 3.88 5.08 2.47
CA GLY A 18 3.80 4.91 3.92
C GLY A 18 3.69 3.43 4.33
N THR A 19 2.88 2.65 3.61
CA THR A 19 2.73 1.20 3.86
C THR A 19 4.03 0.45 3.61
N LEU A 20 4.72 0.76 2.51
CA LEU A 20 6.02 0.20 2.17
C LEU A 20 7.07 0.50 3.26
N LEU A 21 7.11 1.75 3.74
CA LEU A 21 8.02 2.16 4.83
C LEU A 21 7.71 1.45 6.14
N LEU A 22 6.43 1.26 6.47
CA LEU A 22 6.01 0.56 7.70
C LEU A 22 6.21 -0.95 7.62
N LEU A 23 6.12 -1.55 6.42
CA LEU A 23 6.32 -2.99 6.22
C LEU A 23 7.71 -3.44 6.66
N PHE A 24 8.73 -2.64 6.41
CA PHE A 24 10.11 -2.99 6.76
C PHE A 24 10.33 -3.23 8.27
N PRO A 25 10.04 -2.27 9.18
CA PRO A 25 10.21 -2.52 10.62
C PRO A 25 9.26 -3.59 11.16
N ILE A 26 8.06 -3.73 10.59
CA ILE A 26 7.11 -4.79 10.95
C ILE A 26 7.71 -6.17 10.63
N LEU A 27 8.20 -6.36 9.41
CA LEU A 27 8.83 -7.63 9.01
C LEU A 27 10.13 -7.90 9.75
N PHE A 28 10.92 -6.87 10.06
CA PHE A 28 12.11 -7.03 10.88
C PHE A 28 11.80 -7.62 12.27
N LEU A 29 10.68 -7.22 12.88
CA LEU A 29 10.24 -7.72 14.19
C LEU A 29 9.55 -9.08 14.13
N ILE A 30 8.87 -9.39 13.02
CA ILE A 30 8.04 -10.59 12.87
C ILE A 30 8.80 -11.75 12.21
N SER A 31 9.65 -11.48 11.21
CA SER A 31 10.35 -12.51 10.43
C SER A 31 11.08 -13.52 11.32
N PRO A 32 11.86 -13.10 12.35
CA PRO A 32 12.56 -14.05 13.22
C PRO A 32 11.62 -15.02 13.96
N LYS A 33 10.41 -14.55 14.34
CA LYS A 33 9.41 -15.38 15.02
C LYS A 33 8.82 -16.42 14.07
N ILE A 34 8.61 -16.04 12.82
CA ILE A 34 8.12 -16.93 11.77
C ILE A 34 9.19 -17.95 11.41
N THR A 35 10.43 -17.53 11.17
CA THR A 35 11.54 -18.43 10.81
C THR A 35 11.84 -19.44 11.91
N ASN A 36 11.70 -19.09 13.19
CA ASN A 36 11.82 -20.06 14.28
C ASN A 36 10.75 -21.16 14.27
N PHE A 37 9.56 -20.87 13.74
CA PHE A 37 8.47 -21.84 13.60
C PHE A 37 8.51 -22.58 12.25
N LEU A 38 8.96 -21.90 11.20
CA LEU A 38 9.09 -22.37 9.82
C LEU A 38 10.47 -21.97 9.28
N PRO A 39 11.52 -22.79 9.51
CA PRO A 39 12.92 -22.45 9.20
C PRO A 39 13.19 -22.10 7.74
N ASP A 40 12.39 -22.64 6.82
CA ASP A 40 12.53 -22.42 5.38
C ASP A 40 11.89 -21.10 4.90
N ILE A 41 11.28 -20.32 5.80
CA ILE A 41 10.59 -19.07 5.47
C ILE A 41 11.28 -17.89 6.14
N ASP A 42 11.88 -17.02 5.32
CA ASP A 42 12.33 -15.69 5.72
C ASP A 42 11.51 -14.61 4.99
N LEU A 43 10.57 -14.01 5.71
CA LEU A 43 9.68 -12.99 5.18
C LEU A 43 10.40 -11.67 4.89
N LEU A 44 11.45 -11.36 5.67
CA LEU A 44 12.25 -10.15 5.48
C LEU A 44 13.07 -10.27 4.19
N TYR A 45 13.69 -11.43 3.97
CA TYR A 45 14.39 -11.72 2.71
C TYR A 45 13.42 -11.68 1.52
N PHE A 46 12.26 -12.33 1.63
CA PHE A 46 11.23 -12.32 0.59
C PHE A 46 10.78 -10.89 0.22
N TYR A 47 10.59 -10.02 1.21
CA TYR A 47 10.23 -8.63 0.99
C TYR A 47 11.33 -7.83 0.29
N GLN A 48 12.59 -8.04 0.65
CA GLN A 48 13.72 -7.34 0.03
C GLN A 48 13.92 -7.74 -1.44
N VAL A 49 13.84 -9.03 -1.75
CA VAL A 49 13.99 -9.54 -3.12
C VAL A 49 12.85 -9.06 -4.03
N ASN A 50 11.61 -9.02 -3.50
CA ASN A 50 10.43 -8.64 -4.26
C ASN A 50 10.02 -7.17 -4.04
N PHE A 51 10.92 -6.33 -3.55
CA PHE A 51 10.62 -4.94 -3.17
C PHE A 51 9.89 -4.16 -4.28
N TRP A 52 10.35 -4.31 -5.53
CA TRP A 52 9.74 -3.64 -6.68
C TRP A 52 8.32 -4.13 -6.97
N GLU A 53 8.05 -5.43 -6.79
CA GLU A 53 6.71 -5.99 -6.95
C GLU A 53 5.77 -5.43 -5.89
N PHE A 54 6.21 -5.40 -4.63
CA PHE A 54 5.46 -4.76 -3.53
C PHE A 54 5.20 -3.29 -3.81
N LEU A 55 6.20 -2.55 -4.30
CA LEU A 55 6.05 -1.14 -4.65
C LEU A 55 4.97 -0.92 -5.71
N PHE A 56 5.04 -1.63 -6.84
CA PHE A 56 4.06 -1.46 -7.92
C PHE A 56 2.67 -1.96 -7.55
N LEU A 57 2.58 -3.06 -6.79
CA LEU A 57 1.31 -3.59 -6.31
C LEU A 57 0.66 -2.60 -5.35
N LEU A 58 1.40 -2.10 -4.35
CA LEU A 58 0.90 -1.11 -3.42
C LEU A 58 0.50 0.17 -4.14
N LEU A 59 1.33 0.71 -5.03
CA LEU A 59 0.99 1.90 -5.81
C LEU A 59 -0.27 1.68 -6.66
N GLY A 60 -0.36 0.56 -7.38
CA GLY A 60 -1.53 0.25 -8.21
C GLY A 60 -2.81 0.18 -7.39
N VAL A 61 -2.80 -0.59 -6.30
CA VAL A 61 -3.95 -0.75 -5.41
C VAL A 61 -4.27 0.56 -4.70
N GLY A 62 -3.28 1.26 -4.16
CA GLY A 62 -3.44 2.53 -3.44
C GLY A 62 -4.01 3.62 -4.33
N ILE A 63 -3.51 3.77 -5.57
CA ILE A 63 -4.04 4.72 -6.55
C ILE A 63 -5.47 4.36 -6.92
N LEU A 64 -5.77 3.08 -7.17
CA LEU A 64 -7.14 2.63 -7.49
C LEU A 64 -8.09 2.96 -6.34
N LEU A 65 -7.74 2.59 -5.10
CA LEU A 65 -8.57 2.84 -3.92
C LEU A 65 -8.73 4.34 -3.64
N GLY A 66 -7.65 5.13 -3.72
CA GLY A 66 -7.68 6.57 -3.50
C GLY A 66 -8.53 7.29 -4.55
N SER A 67 -8.40 6.90 -5.82
CA SER A 67 -9.21 7.45 -6.92
C SER A 67 -10.68 7.09 -6.77
N LEU A 68 -11.00 5.82 -6.48
CA LEU A 68 -12.38 5.36 -6.26
C LEU A 68 -13.03 6.07 -5.06
N SER A 69 -12.31 6.19 -3.95
CA SER A 69 -12.76 6.91 -2.75
C SER A 69 -13.13 8.36 -3.07
N SER A 70 -12.24 9.08 -3.78
CA SER A 70 -12.49 10.47 -4.18
C SER A 70 -13.71 10.61 -5.09
N ILE A 71 -13.88 9.70 -6.06
CA ILE A 71 -15.06 9.70 -6.95
C ILE A 71 -16.36 9.47 -6.16
N ILE A 72 -16.35 8.54 -5.19
CA ILE A 72 -17.51 8.26 -4.34
C ILE A 72 -17.85 9.47 -3.47
N ALA A 73 -16.85 10.13 -2.89
CA ALA A 73 -17.04 11.32 -2.05
C ALA A 73 -17.73 12.45 -2.84
N VAL A 74 -17.26 12.75 -4.05
CA VAL A 74 -17.86 13.78 -4.92
C VAL A 74 -19.31 13.46 -5.27
N ARG A 75 -19.63 12.20 -5.57
CA ARG A 75 -21.01 11.78 -5.87
C ARG A 75 -21.94 11.90 -4.67
N ARG A 76 -21.42 11.78 -3.44
CA ARG A 76 -22.18 11.92 -2.20
C ARG A 76 -22.42 13.38 -1.82
N TYR A 77 -21.44 14.27 -2.04
CA TYR A 77 -21.55 15.69 -1.70
C TYR A 77 -22.35 16.53 -2.71
N LEU A 78 -22.43 16.12 -3.97
CA LEU A 78 -23.25 16.81 -4.99
C LEU A 78 -24.72 16.33 -5.04
N LYS A 79 -25.12 15.45 -4.12
CA LYS A 79 -26.55 15.19 -3.82
C LYS A 79 -27.00 16.18 -2.75
N SER A 80 -27.06 17.46 -3.12
CA SER A 80 -27.81 18.51 -2.44
C SER A 80 -28.53 19.34 -3.49
#